data_AF-A0AA45XMD0-F1
#
_entry.id   AF-A0AA45XMD0-F1
#
_cell.length_a   1.000
_cell.length_b   1.000
_cell.length_c   1.000
_cell.angle_alpha   90.00
_cell.angle_beta   90.00
_cell.angle_gamma   90.00
#
_symmetry.space_group_name_H-M   'P 1'
#
loop_
_entity.id
_entity.type
_entity.pdbx_description
1 polymer ?
#
loop_
_entity_poly.entity_id
_entity_poly.type
_entity_poly.pdbx_seq_one_letter_code
_entity_poly.pdbx_strand_id
1 'polypeptide(L)'
;MNPIAIAVERSGAGQAGLARLLGVTPQAVNQWINGNRPVPPRHVLAIEAATGVSRHDLRPDVFGNASGDRPLTRIGPEIDSRMSKRALRARLGMSTDKQLAKVLQLPAEQVEGWAEEGALPALPQIQRLLGVQEQPQAQPAPHDPDEDRYAPLEVA
;
A
#
# COMPACT_ATOMS: atom_id res chain seq x y z
N MET A 1 2.17 -12.75 -29.05
CA MET A 1 0.80 -12.86 -29.62
C MET A 1 0.05 -11.57 -29.28
N ASN A 2 -0.69 -10.97 -30.22
CA ASN A 2 -1.38 -9.70 -29.95
C ASN A 2 -2.52 -9.94 -28.93
N PRO A 3 -2.55 -9.25 -27.77
CA PRO A 3 -3.56 -9.47 -26.73
C PRO A 3 -5.00 -9.23 -27.21
N ILE A 4 -5.20 -8.35 -28.20
CA ILE A 4 -6.51 -8.10 -28.79
C ILE A 4 -6.96 -9.26 -29.68
N ALA A 5 -6.02 -9.94 -30.35
CA ALA A 5 -6.33 -11.14 -31.12
C ALA A 5 -6.79 -12.27 -30.19
N ILE A 6 -6.14 -12.42 -29.02
CA ILE A 6 -6.57 -13.37 -27.98
C ILE A 6 -7.96 -13.02 -27.47
N ALA A 7 -8.25 -11.73 -27.23
CA ALA A 7 -9.59 -11.28 -26.84
C ALA A 7 -10.65 -11.64 -27.88
N VAL A 8 -10.34 -11.46 -29.17
CA VAL A 8 -11.22 -11.84 -30.28
C VAL A 8 -11.48 -13.34 -30.32
N GLU A 9 -10.46 -14.17 -30.15
CA GLU A 9 -10.58 -15.63 -30.12
C GLU A 9 -11.45 -16.09 -28.94
N ARG A 10 -11.21 -15.54 -27.75
CA ARG A 10 -12.01 -15.82 -26.53
C ARG A 10 -13.45 -15.33 -26.63
N SER A 11 -13.74 -14.36 -27.49
CA SER A 11 -15.12 -13.90 -27.73
C SER A 11 -15.96 -14.93 -28.53
N GLY A 12 -15.35 -15.96 -29.12
CA GLY A 12 -16.02 -17.07 -29.80
C GLY A 12 -16.66 -16.76 -31.17
N ALA A 13 -16.94 -15.49 -31.46
CA ALA A 13 -17.58 -15.06 -32.72
C ALA A 13 -16.66 -14.16 -33.59
N GLY A 14 -15.35 -14.26 -33.39
CA GLY A 14 -14.35 -13.51 -34.13
C GLY A 14 -14.47 -11.99 -33.96
N GLN A 15 -13.88 -11.23 -34.89
CA GLN A 15 -13.82 -9.76 -34.81
C GLN A 15 -15.21 -9.12 -34.77
N ALA A 16 -16.18 -9.69 -35.50
CA ALA A 16 -17.56 -9.20 -35.54
C ALA A 16 -18.27 -9.40 -34.19
N GLY A 17 -18.01 -10.51 -33.49
CA GLY A 17 -18.53 -10.76 -32.15
C GLY A 17 -18.06 -9.72 -31.14
N LEU A 18 -16.73 -9.51 -31.09
CA LEU A 18 -16.15 -8.50 -30.19
C LEU A 18 -16.65 -7.08 -30.54
N ALA A 19 -16.78 -6.77 -31.84
CA ALA A 19 -17.28 -5.49 -32.30
C ALA A 19 -18.72 -5.22 -31.82
N ARG A 20 -19.61 -6.22 -31.92
CA ARG A 20 -21.00 -6.14 -31.42
C ARG A 20 -21.06 -5.95 -29.91
N LEU A 21 -20.24 -6.69 -29.17
CA LEU A 21 -20.19 -6.60 -27.71
C LEU A 21 -19.77 -5.20 -27.24
N LEU A 22 -18.82 -4.59 -27.95
CA LEU A 22 -18.30 -3.26 -27.63
C LEU A 22 -19.10 -2.11 -28.28
N GLY A 23 -20.08 -2.41 -29.13
CA GLY A 23 -20.81 -1.39 -29.90
C GLY A 23 -19.93 -0.63 -30.90
N VAL A 24 -18.87 -1.26 -31.41
CA VAL A 24 -17.94 -0.67 -32.39
C VAL A 24 -18.05 -1.36 -33.75
N THR A 25 -17.41 -0.78 -34.77
CA THR A 25 -17.34 -1.42 -36.09
C THR A 25 -16.27 -2.50 -36.14
N PRO A 26 -16.45 -3.59 -36.92
CA PRO A 26 -15.41 -4.62 -37.10
C PRO A 26 -14.09 -4.05 -37.66
N GLN A 27 -14.17 -2.98 -38.47
CA GLN A 27 -13.00 -2.26 -38.95
C GLN A 27 -12.20 -1.63 -37.81
N ALA A 28 -12.85 -1.11 -36.77
CA ALA A 28 -12.15 -0.58 -35.60
C ALA A 28 -11.35 -1.69 -34.90
N VAL A 29 -11.97 -2.87 -34.72
CA VAL A 29 -11.29 -4.04 -34.13
C VAL A 29 -10.09 -4.46 -34.99
N ASN A 30 -10.24 -4.49 -36.31
CA ASN A 30 -9.13 -4.78 -37.23
C ASN A 30 -7.98 -3.76 -37.12
N GLN A 31 -8.30 -2.46 -37.01
CA GLN A 31 -7.28 -1.43 -36.78
C GLN A 31 -6.52 -1.62 -35.46
N TRP A 32 -7.19 -2.14 -34.42
CA TRP A 32 -6.55 -2.45 -33.14
C TRP A 32 -5.62 -3.67 -33.23
N ILE A 33 -6.02 -4.69 -33.98
CA ILE A 33 -5.22 -5.90 -34.20
C ILE A 33 -3.97 -5.62 -35.04
N ASN A 34 -4.09 -4.76 -36.07
CA ASN A 34 -2.96 -4.39 -36.92
C ASN A 34 -2.03 -3.35 -36.28
N GLY A 35 -2.38 -2.81 -35.10
CA GLY A 35 -1.59 -1.79 -34.43
C GLY A 35 -1.70 -0.39 -35.05
N ASN A 36 -2.48 -0.20 -36.11
CA ASN A 36 -2.72 1.11 -36.73
C ASN A 36 -3.35 2.11 -35.76
N ARG A 37 -4.18 1.61 -34.83
CA ARG A 37 -4.82 2.44 -33.81
C ARG A 37 -4.89 1.69 -32.48
N PRO A 38 -4.45 2.29 -31.36
CA PRO A 38 -4.57 1.63 -30.06
C PRO A 38 -6.04 1.52 -29.62
N VAL A 39 -6.33 0.52 -28.79
CA VAL A 39 -7.65 0.32 -28.19
C VAL A 39 -7.97 1.49 -27.26
N PRO A 40 -9.09 2.19 -27.43
CA PRO A 40 -9.49 3.26 -26.52
C PRO A 40 -9.65 2.76 -25.08
N PRO A 41 -9.16 3.49 -24.05
CA PRO A 41 -9.26 3.06 -22.65
C PRO A 41 -10.68 2.69 -22.20
N ARG A 42 -11.68 3.40 -22.70
CA ARG A 42 -13.11 3.13 -22.45
C ARG A 42 -13.58 1.72 -22.81
N HIS A 43 -12.97 1.07 -23.80
CA HIS A 43 -13.34 -0.28 -24.21
C HIS A 43 -12.51 -1.36 -23.50
N VAL A 44 -11.39 -1.00 -22.88
CA VAL A 44 -10.47 -1.98 -22.28
C VAL A 44 -11.15 -2.75 -21.14
N LEU A 45 -11.89 -2.05 -20.27
CA LEU A 45 -12.63 -2.70 -19.18
C LEU A 45 -13.75 -3.62 -19.69
N ALA A 46 -14.41 -3.22 -20.79
CA ALA A 46 -15.45 -4.04 -21.41
C ALA A 46 -14.86 -5.30 -22.06
N ILE A 47 -13.69 -5.18 -22.69
CA ILE A 47 -12.95 -6.33 -23.24
C ILE A 47 -12.50 -7.26 -22.10
N GLU A 48 -11.91 -6.71 -21.04
CA GLU A 48 -11.48 -7.48 -19.87
C GLU A 48 -12.63 -8.27 -19.24
N ALA A 49 -13.80 -7.64 -19.05
CA ALA A 49 -14.98 -8.30 -18.51
C ALA A 49 -15.54 -9.39 -19.44
N ALA A 50 -15.47 -9.20 -20.76
CA ALA A 50 -16.02 -10.14 -21.73
C ALA A 50 -15.09 -11.31 -22.05
N THR A 51 -13.78 -11.07 -22.08
CA THR A 51 -12.79 -12.03 -22.60
C THR A 51 -11.80 -12.50 -21.54
N GLY A 52 -11.79 -11.89 -20.35
CA GLY A 52 -10.83 -12.18 -19.29
C GLY A 52 -9.38 -11.88 -19.68
N VAL A 53 -9.16 -11.00 -20.68
CA VAL A 53 -7.81 -10.56 -21.05
C VAL A 53 -7.48 -9.34 -20.20
N SER A 54 -6.34 -9.38 -19.52
CA SER A 54 -5.94 -8.33 -18.58
C SER A 54 -5.83 -6.97 -19.28
N ARG A 55 -6.38 -5.94 -18.65
CA ARG A 55 -6.22 -4.55 -19.10
C ARG A 55 -4.75 -4.11 -19.20
N HIS A 56 -3.89 -4.71 -18.38
CA HIS A 56 -2.45 -4.45 -18.35
C HIS A 56 -1.75 -4.97 -19.62
N ASP A 57 -2.29 -6.02 -20.25
CA ASP A 57 -1.78 -6.53 -21.54
C ASP A 57 -2.37 -5.72 -22.70
N LEU A 58 -3.64 -5.34 -22.62
CA LEU A 58 -4.32 -4.57 -23.67
C LEU A 58 -3.79 -3.14 -23.80
N ARG A 59 -3.50 -2.48 -22.67
CA ARG A 59 -3.02 -1.09 -22.61
C ARG A 59 -2.03 -0.91 -21.45
N PRO A 60 -0.81 -1.45 -21.55
CA PRO A 60 0.24 -1.25 -20.54
C PRO A 60 0.56 0.23 -20.33
N ASP A 61 0.48 1.08 -21.36
CA ASP A 61 0.75 2.52 -21.25
C ASP A 61 -0.23 3.28 -20.34
N VAL A 62 -1.43 2.72 -20.12
CA VAL A 62 -2.49 3.37 -19.32
C VAL A 62 -2.61 2.73 -17.95
N PHE A 63 -2.54 1.40 -17.90
CA PHE A 63 -2.80 0.64 -16.69
C PHE A 63 -1.52 0.21 -15.96
N GLY A 64 -0.34 0.46 -16.54
CA GLY A 64 0.93 -0.06 -16.03
C GLY A 64 1.04 -1.57 -16.22
N ASN A 65 2.19 -2.13 -15.81
CA ASN A 65 2.39 -3.57 -15.81
C ASN A 65 1.57 -4.24 -14.69
N ALA A 66 1.16 -5.50 -14.90
CA ALA A 66 0.35 -6.26 -13.94
C ALA A 66 1.05 -6.45 -12.58
N SER A 67 2.39 -6.36 -12.56
CA SER A 67 3.22 -6.47 -11.36
C SER A 67 3.09 -5.28 -10.40
N GLY A 68 2.27 -4.28 -10.72
CA GLY A 68 2.09 -3.13 -9.84
C GLY A 68 3.32 -2.23 -9.75
N ASP A 69 4.22 -2.28 -10.75
CA ASP A 69 5.23 -1.25 -10.95
C ASP A 69 4.55 -0.02 -11.58
N ARG A 70 3.54 0.47 -10.89
CA ARG A 70 3.32 1.90 -10.89
C ARG A 70 4.62 2.40 -10.27
N PRO A 71 5.40 3.27 -10.93
CA PRO A 71 6.27 4.13 -10.18
C PRO A 71 5.30 4.93 -9.31
N LEU A 72 5.08 4.45 -8.09
CA LEU A 72 4.80 5.31 -6.97
C LEU A 72 5.99 6.25 -7.02
N THR A 73 5.84 7.36 -7.75
CA THR A 73 6.62 8.55 -7.48
C THR A 73 6.67 8.60 -5.97
N ARG A 74 7.88 8.44 -5.43
CA ARG A 74 8.18 8.25 -4.02
C ARG A 74 7.59 9.43 -3.23
N ILE A 75 6.29 9.41 -2.97
CA ILE A 75 5.65 10.36 -2.07
C ILE A 75 5.81 9.72 -0.70
N GLY A 76 6.98 10.00 -0.13
CA GLY A 76 7.49 9.40 1.07
C GLY A 76 8.90 8.87 0.82
N PRO A 77 9.97 9.54 1.28
CA PRO A 77 11.19 8.81 1.51
C PRO A 77 10.83 7.73 2.53
N GLU A 78 11.01 6.47 2.16
CA GLU A 78 11.62 5.51 3.06
C GLU A 78 11.06 5.59 4.49
N ILE A 79 9.78 5.22 4.67
CA ILE A 79 9.27 4.83 5.98
C ILE A 79 9.83 3.43 6.24
N ASP A 80 11.16 3.34 6.32
CA ASP A 80 11.83 2.28 7.02
C ASP A 80 11.87 2.73 8.47
N SER A 81 11.48 1.85 9.38
CA SER A 81 11.30 2.11 10.81
C SER A 81 12.61 2.37 11.57
N ARG A 82 13.60 2.97 10.89
CA ARG A 82 14.90 3.41 11.38
C ARG A 82 15.09 4.90 11.13
N MET A 83 14.09 5.73 11.48
CA MET A 83 14.28 7.17 11.50
C MET A 83 15.46 7.48 12.42
N SER A 84 16.61 7.83 11.83
CA SER A 84 17.81 8.15 12.57
C SER A 84 17.61 9.41 13.41
N LYS A 85 18.42 9.61 14.46
CA LYS A 85 18.35 10.84 15.28
C LYS A 85 18.43 12.10 14.42
N ARG A 86 19.29 12.07 13.38
CA ARG A 86 19.42 13.13 12.40
C ARG A 86 18.14 13.35 11.58
N ALA A 87 17.48 12.28 11.14
CA ALA A 87 16.23 12.37 10.41
C ALA A 87 15.10 12.96 11.28
N LEU A 88 15.06 12.60 12.57
CA LEU A 88 14.09 13.14 13.52
C LEU A 88 14.33 14.64 13.77
N ARG A 89 15.59 15.07 13.93
CA ARG A 89 15.97 16.49 14.01
C ARG A 89 15.58 17.28 12.76
N ALA A 90 15.89 16.74 11.59
CA ALA A 90 15.56 17.37 10.31
C ALA A 90 14.03 17.51 10.12
N ARG A 91 13.27 16.48 10.48
CA ARG A 91 11.80 16.47 10.38
C ARG A 91 11.13 17.45 11.33
N LEU A 92 11.69 17.64 12.53
CA LEU A 92 11.20 18.59 13.53
C LEU A 92 11.76 20.02 13.33
N GLY A 93 12.64 20.24 12.35
CA GLY A 93 13.30 21.53 12.11
C GLY A 93 14.24 21.95 13.25
N MET A 94 14.79 21.00 14.01
CA MET A 94 15.62 21.27 15.19
C MET A 94 17.11 21.15 14.87
N SER A 95 17.86 22.18 15.21
CA SER A 95 19.30 22.23 14.95
C SER A 95 20.13 21.58 16.03
N THR A 96 19.57 21.22 17.20
CA THR A 96 20.34 20.69 18.34
C THR A 96 19.67 19.51 19.04
N ASP A 97 20.48 18.60 19.56
CA ASP A 97 20.04 17.43 20.34
C ASP A 97 19.38 17.83 21.67
N LYS A 98 19.81 18.97 22.24
CA LYS A 98 19.20 19.55 23.45
C LYS A 98 17.75 19.97 23.22
N GLN A 99 17.42 20.49 22.03
CA GLN A 99 16.05 20.82 21.67
C GLN A 99 15.20 19.55 21.50
N LEU A 100 15.76 18.52 20.87
CA LEU A 100 15.12 17.22 20.75
C LEU A 100 14.84 16.58 22.12
N ALA A 101 15.81 16.63 23.04
CA ALA A 101 15.69 16.14 24.41
C ALA A 101 14.57 16.85 25.18
N LYS A 102 14.43 18.17 25.02
CA LYS A 102 13.35 18.95 25.63
C LYS A 102 11.96 18.55 25.12
N VAL A 103 11.85 18.24 23.83
CA VAL A 103 10.59 17.80 23.20
C VAL A 103 10.23 16.37 23.62
N LEU A 104 11.24 15.50 23.75
CA LEU A 104 11.06 14.13 24.22
C LEU A 104 10.96 14.00 25.75
N GLN A 105 11.20 15.09 26.49
CA GLN A 105 11.28 15.11 27.96
C GLN A 105 12.31 14.10 28.51
N LEU A 106 13.44 13.96 27.82
CA LEU A 106 14.55 13.07 28.19
C LEU A 106 15.78 13.88 28.58
N PRO A 107 16.70 13.33 29.38
CA PRO A 107 17.98 13.96 29.65
C PRO A 107 18.80 14.07 28.34
N ALA A 108 19.46 15.22 28.15
CA ALA A 108 20.23 15.50 26.94
C ALA A 108 21.34 14.46 26.69
N GLU A 109 21.96 13.96 27.75
CA GLU A 109 22.99 12.91 27.70
C GLU A 109 22.48 11.61 27.08
N GLN A 110 21.21 11.26 27.31
CA GLN A 110 20.61 10.06 26.77
C GLN A 110 20.31 10.19 25.27
N VAL A 111 19.94 11.39 24.81
CA VAL A 111 19.71 11.68 23.37
C VAL A 111 21.03 11.85 22.62
N GLU A 112 22.04 12.45 23.25
CA GLU A 112 23.40 12.54 22.70
C GLU A 112 24.03 11.17 22.51
N GLY A 113 23.79 10.23 23.44
CA GLY A 113 24.25 8.85 23.35
C GLY A 113 23.60 8.01 22.25
N TRP A 114 22.54 8.51 21.59
CA TRP A 114 21.95 7.82 20.44
C TRP A 114 22.81 8.02 19.19
N ALA A 115 23.01 6.94 18.44
CA ALA A 115 23.74 6.99 17.18
C ALA A 115 23.03 7.93 16.17
N GLU A 116 23.79 8.89 15.61
CA GLU A 116 23.31 9.89 14.63
C GLU A 116 22.61 9.24 13.43
N GLU A 117 23.14 8.10 12.97
CA GLU A 117 22.66 7.32 11.84
C GLU A 117 22.17 5.92 12.25
N GLY A 118 21.96 5.68 13.54
CA GLY A 118 21.45 4.41 14.06
C GLY A 118 19.94 4.41 14.27
N ALA A 119 19.37 3.21 14.40
CA ALA A 119 17.97 3.04 14.74
C ALA A 119 17.68 3.67 16.11
N LEU A 120 16.69 4.56 16.16
CA LEU A 120 16.22 5.12 17.42
C LEU A 120 15.49 4.04 18.24
N PRO A 121 15.64 4.04 19.58
CA PRO A 121 14.85 3.18 20.43
C PRO A 121 13.36 3.49 20.24
N ALA A 122 12.51 2.46 20.25
CA ALA A 122 11.08 2.59 20.06
C ALA A 122 10.38 3.19 21.30
N LEU A 123 10.74 4.42 21.65
CA LEU A 123 10.13 5.14 22.77
C LEU A 123 8.74 5.67 22.38
N PRO A 124 7.73 5.58 23.26
CA PRO A 124 6.38 6.03 22.97
C PRO A 124 6.32 7.52 22.59
N GLN A 125 7.22 8.34 23.16
CA GLN A 125 7.35 9.77 22.84
C GLN A 125 7.75 10.00 21.37
N ILE A 126 8.63 9.17 20.82
CA ILE A 126 9.06 9.25 19.41
C ILE A 126 7.91 8.81 18.49
N GLN A 127 7.18 7.76 18.86
CA GLN A 127 6.04 7.25 18.10
C GLN A 127 4.92 8.30 17.97
N ARG A 128 4.61 8.99 19.07
CA ARG A 128 3.66 10.12 19.07
C ARG A 128 4.07 11.24 18.11
N LEU A 129 5.35 11.62 18.09
CA LEU A 129 5.86 12.66 17.18
C LEU A 129 5.86 12.23 15.71
N LEU A 130 6.04 10.94 15.43
CA LEU A 130 6.01 10.40 14.08
C LEU A 130 4.58 10.27 13.53
N GLY A 131 3.55 10.51 14.35
CA GLY A 131 2.14 10.39 13.97
C GLY A 131 1.65 8.93 13.97
N VAL A 132 2.45 8.01 14.49
CA VAL A 132 2.00 6.65 14.80
C VAL A 132 1.19 6.78 16.09
N GLN A 133 -0.12 6.99 15.94
CA GLN A 133 -1.06 6.90 17.04
C GLN A 133 -0.82 5.58 17.76
N GLU A 134 -0.64 5.63 19.08
CA GLU A 134 -0.65 4.47 19.96
C GLU A 134 -1.84 3.57 19.57
N GLN A 135 -1.56 2.45 18.91
CA GLN A 135 -2.35 1.27 19.18
C GLN A 135 -2.11 1.00 20.68
N PRO A 136 -3.15 0.97 21.52
CA PRO A 136 -2.97 0.69 22.92
C PRO A 136 -2.20 -0.62 23.03
N GLN A 137 -1.08 -0.54 23.75
CA GLN A 137 -0.31 -1.71 24.11
C GLN A 137 -1.29 -2.78 24.61
N ALA A 138 -1.16 -3.99 24.10
CA ALA A 138 -1.74 -5.15 24.75
C ALA A 138 -1.32 -5.09 26.22
N GLN A 139 -2.27 -4.71 27.07
CA GLN A 139 -2.16 -4.90 28.50
C GLN A 139 -1.82 -6.39 28.67
N PRO A 140 -0.77 -6.78 29.42
CA PRO A 140 -0.76 -8.15 29.92
C PRO A 140 -2.08 -8.32 30.66
N ALA A 141 -2.80 -9.37 30.28
CA ALA A 141 -4.21 -9.59 30.59
C ALA A 141 -4.59 -9.14 32.02
N PRO A 142 -5.75 -8.49 32.20
CA PRO A 142 -6.30 -8.31 33.53
C PRO A 142 -6.37 -9.70 34.18
N HIS A 143 -5.71 -9.80 35.33
CA HIS A 143 -5.83 -10.89 36.29
C HIS A 143 -7.30 -11.28 36.41
N ASP A 144 -7.59 -12.54 36.05
CA ASP A 144 -8.92 -13.13 36.00
C ASP A 144 -9.56 -13.07 37.41
N PRO A 145 -10.65 -12.32 37.63
CA PRO A 145 -11.26 -12.13 38.95
C PRO A 145 -12.27 -13.25 39.28
N ASP A 146 -11.99 -14.50 38.92
CA ASP A 146 -12.80 -15.67 39.25
C ASP A 146 -12.10 -16.62 40.25
N GLU A 147 -11.07 -16.15 40.97
CA GLU A 147 -10.40 -16.95 42.00
C GLU A 147 -11.16 -17.08 43.35
N ASP A 148 -12.28 -16.39 43.59
CA ASP A 148 -12.88 -16.35 44.95
C ASP A 148 -14.41 -16.50 45.07
N ARG A 149 -15.11 -17.09 44.08
CA ARG A 149 -16.59 -17.19 44.13
C ARG A 149 -17.20 -18.60 44.22
N TYR A 150 -16.51 -19.58 44.79
CA TYR A 150 -17.18 -20.78 45.29
C TYR A 150 -16.83 -21.05 46.75
N ALA A 151 -17.69 -20.56 47.64
CA ALA A 151 -17.73 -20.97 49.04
C ALA A 151 -18.07 -22.48 49.13
N PRO A 152 -17.42 -23.25 50.01
CA PRO A 152 -17.84 -24.62 50.29
C PRO A 152 -19.16 -24.59 51.05
N LEU A 153 -20.23 -25.13 50.45
CA LEU A 153 -21.46 -25.42 51.18
C LEU A 153 -21.25 -26.69 52.00
N GLU A 154 -21.12 -26.49 53.31
CA GLU A 154 -21.11 -27.54 54.32
C GLU A 154 -22.42 -28.33 54.34
N VAL A 155 -22.25 -29.61 54.66
CA VAL A 155 -23.24 -30.66 54.87
C VAL A 155 -24.05 -30.41 56.14
N ALA A 156 -25.38 -30.62 56.07
CA ALA A 156 -26.24 -30.96 57.20
C ALA A 156 -27.37 -31.89 56.73
#